data_AF-A0A2Z6QH19-F1
#
_entry.id   AF-A0A2Z6QH19-F1
#
_cell.length_a   1.000
_cell.length_b   1.000
_cell.length_c   1.000
_cell.angle_alpha   90.00
_cell.angle_beta   90.00
_cell.angle_gamma   90.00
#
_symmetry.space_group_name_H-M   'P 1'
#
loop_
_entity.id
_entity.type
_entity.pdbx_description
1 polymer ?
#
loop_
_entity_poly.entity_id
_entity_poly.type
_entity_poly.pdbx_seq_one_letter_code
_entity_poly.pdbx_strand_id
1 'polypeptide(L)'
;MDESMRLKNSRTIHQIIKDVLRGSAKDISQTDLNDLIKTAVWKSDKDNKSVQRFMSQMRDRHTQSGERFEFIVVENDLSQKVGDKIEYPEVARQLGKKIDISYYLNSVVSLCAHFINYEDIYQSSSEAMLEALKKLKDANKAKHNGVSGNDKADAGVMDEDDLDEEDENKIDEDEVLKIRDALAQKSAEKWVRGYIKELHTGLKKNHAIISHL
;
A
#
# COMPACT_ATOMS: atom_id res chain seq x y z
N MET A 1 -11.74 -21.77 -9.41
CA MET A 1 -10.36 -22.17 -9.78
C MET A 1 -10.32 -23.00 -11.06
N ASP A 2 -11.26 -23.92 -11.27
CA ASP A 2 -11.27 -24.85 -12.41
C ASP A 2 -11.19 -24.22 -13.81
N GLU A 3 -11.77 -23.02 -13.98
CA GLU A 3 -11.78 -22.36 -15.28
C GLU A 3 -10.45 -21.68 -15.64
N SER A 4 -9.66 -21.27 -14.64
CA SER A 4 -8.38 -20.58 -14.83
C SER A 4 -7.25 -21.53 -15.23
N MET A 5 -7.37 -22.83 -14.91
CA MET A 5 -6.37 -23.88 -15.20
C MET A 5 -6.64 -24.62 -16.52
N ARG A 6 -7.68 -24.23 -17.27
CA ARG A 6 -7.97 -24.84 -18.57
C ARG A 6 -6.87 -24.48 -19.58
N LEU A 7 -6.40 -25.47 -20.35
CA LEU A 7 -5.42 -25.31 -21.43
C LEU A 7 -5.83 -24.29 -22.52
N LYS A 8 -7.09 -23.85 -22.56
CA LYS A 8 -7.64 -22.83 -23.47
C LYS A 8 -7.94 -21.50 -22.77
N ASN A 9 -7.33 -21.22 -21.63
CA ASN A 9 -7.51 -19.94 -20.97
C ASN A 9 -6.76 -18.85 -21.74
N SER A 10 -7.49 -18.06 -22.53
CA SER A 10 -6.97 -16.91 -23.28
C SER A 10 -6.91 -15.63 -22.45
N ARG A 11 -7.26 -15.68 -21.16
CA ARG A 11 -7.25 -14.49 -20.30
C ARG A 11 -5.83 -14.13 -19.90
N THR A 12 -5.52 -12.85 -19.96
CA THR A 12 -4.26 -12.33 -19.42
C THR A 12 -4.28 -12.33 -17.90
N ILE A 13 -3.11 -12.32 -17.25
CA ILE A 13 -3.00 -12.20 -15.79
C ILE A 13 -3.74 -10.95 -15.30
N HIS A 14 -3.59 -9.83 -16.01
CA HIS A 14 -4.35 -8.61 -15.76
C HIS A 14 -5.87 -8.83 -15.71
N GLN A 15 -6.43 -9.56 -16.68
CA GLN A 15 -7.86 -9.85 -16.72
C GLN A 15 -8.30 -10.74 -15.57
N ILE A 16 -7.49 -11.75 -15.23
CA ILE A 16 -7.73 -12.62 -14.07
C ILE A 16 -7.77 -11.79 -12.78
N ILE A 17 -6.82 -10.87 -12.59
CA ILE A 17 -6.80 -9.99 -11.40
C ILE A 17 -8.03 -9.08 -11.35
N LYS A 18 -8.43 -8.50 -12.48
CA LYS A 18 -9.68 -7.71 -12.56
C LYS A 18 -10.88 -8.54 -12.12
N ASP A 19 -11.00 -9.75 -12.64
CA ASP A 19 -12.10 -10.65 -12.35
C ASP A 19 -12.12 -11.07 -10.88
N VAL A 20 -10.96 -11.43 -10.32
CA VAL A 20 -10.80 -11.80 -8.90
C VAL A 20 -11.16 -10.62 -8.00
N LEU A 21 -10.59 -9.44 -8.22
CA LEU A 21 -10.88 -8.26 -7.41
C LEU A 21 -12.37 -7.87 -7.47
N ARG A 22 -12.98 -7.94 -8.66
CA ARG A 22 -14.40 -7.67 -8.84
C ARG A 22 -15.27 -8.72 -8.16
N GLY A 23 -14.90 -9.99 -8.22
CA GLY A 23 -15.56 -11.09 -7.51
C GLY A 23 -15.49 -10.86 -6.01
N SER A 24 -14.29 -10.69 -5.46
CA SER A 24 -14.07 -10.44 -4.03
C SER A 24 -14.81 -9.19 -3.54
N ALA A 25 -14.88 -8.12 -4.32
CA ALA A 25 -15.65 -6.94 -3.95
C ALA A 25 -17.15 -7.22 -3.80
N LYS A 26 -17.72 -8.04 -4.69
CA LYS A 26 -19.12 -8.48 -4.60
C LYS A 26 -19.32 -9.40 -3.40
N ASP A 27 -18.44 -10.37 -3.22
CA ASP A 27 -18.52 -11.32 -2.11
C ASP A 27 -18.50 -10.57 -0.78
N ILE A 28 -17.50 -9.69 -0.54
CA ILE A 28 -17.41 -8.86 0.67
C ILE A 28 -18.68 -8.01 0.88
N SER A 29 -19.28 -7.48 -0.19
CA SER A 29 -20.50 -6.66 -0.07
C SER A 29 -21.74 -7.45 0.38
N GLN A 30 -21.70 -8.78 0.25
CA GLN A 30 -22.78 -9.71 0.59
C GLN A 30 -22.45 -10.60 1.80
N THR A 31 -21.17 -10.65 2.20
CA THR A 31 -20.67 -11.43 3.34
C THR A 31 -21.30 -10.99 4.66
N ASP A 32 -21.50 -11.95 5.56
CA ASP A 32 -21.93 -11.68 6.93
C ASP A 32 -20.86 -10.88 7.69
N LEU A 33 -21.30 -9.90 8.49
CA LEU A 33 -20.38 -9.02 9.22
C LEU A 33 -19.42 -9.77 10.15
N ASN A 34 -19.80 -10.95 10.65
CA ASN A 34 -18.96 -11.75 11.54
C ASN A 34 -17.67 -12.22 10.85
N ASP A 35 -17.72 -12.52 9.55
CA ASP A 35 -16.53 -12.95 8.78
C ASP A 35 -15.54 -11.79 8.52
N LEU A 36 -15.96 -10.56 8.81
CA LEU A 36 -15.17 -9.35 8.63
C LEU A 36 -14.65 -8.75 9.94
N ILE A 37 -15.00 -9.37 11.09
CA ILE A 37 -14.55 -8.91 12.40
C ILE A 37 -13.02 -8.99 12.49
N LYS A 38 -12.42 -7.87 12.88
CA LYS A 38 -11.01 -7.77 13.24
C LYS A 38 -10.89 -7.56 14.75
N THR A 39 -9.73 -7.93 15.29
CA THR A 39 -9.40 -7.69 16.69
C THR A 39 -8.18 -6.80 16.80
N ALA A 40 -8.17 -5.93 17.80
CA ALA A 40 -7.01 -5.12 18.18
C ALA A 40 -6.91 -5.05 19.71
N VAL A 41 -5.71 -4.72 20.19
CA VAL A 41 -5.48 -4.43 21.61
C VAL A 41 -5.36 -2.92 21.77
N TRP A 42 -6.14 -2.32 22.67
CA TRP A 42 -5.95 -0.92 23.01
C TRP A 42 -4.87 -0.79 24.07
N LYS A 43 -3.96 0.16 23.89
CA LYS A 43 -2.94 0.51 24.87
C LYS A 43 -2.84 2.03 24.95
N SER A 44 -3.12 2.60 26.12
CA SER A 44 -3.12 4.06 26.34
C SER A 44 -1.74 4.71 26.12
N ASP A 45 -0.66 3.96 26.34
CA ASP A 45 0.73 4.40 26.19
C ASP A 45 1.28 4.35 24.76
N LYS A 46 0.49 3.84 23.79
CA LYS A 46 0.90 3.70 22.39
C LYS A 46 0.29 4.79 21.51
N ASP A 47 1.10 5.37 20.61
CA ASP A 47 0.67 6.36 19.60
C ASP A 47 -0.03 5.69 18.39
N ASN A 48 -1.05 4.87 18.64
CA ASN A 48 -1.92 4.41 17.57
C ASN A 48 -3.07 5.40 17.40
N LYS A 49 -2.85 6.44 16.60
CA LYS A 49 -3.82 7.52 16.37
C LYS A 49 -5.21 7.04 15.96
N SER A 50 -5.29 5.93 15.20
CA SER A 50 -6.57 5.35 14.75
C SER A 50 -7.35 4.76 15.93
N VAL A 51 -6.69 3.90 16.72
CA VAL A 51 -7.31 3.27 17.89
C VAL A 51 -7.59 4.32 18.97
N GLN A 52 -6.68 5.25 19.23
CA GLN A 52 -6.89 6.32 20.23
C GLN A 52 -8.09 7.20 19.89
N ARG A 53 -8.28 7.56 18.61
CA ARG A 53 -9.48 8.28 18.13
C ARG A 53 -10.75 7.46 18.31
N PHE A 54 -10.73 6.21 17.89
CA PHE A 54 -11.87 5.29 18.07
C PHE A 54 -12.26 5.18 19.56
N MET A 55 -11.29 4.92 20.43
CA MET A 55 -11.52 4.81 21.88
C MET A 55 -12.03 6.11 22.51
N SER A 56 -11.54 7.27 22.03
CA SER A 56 -12.03 8.59 22.46
C SER A 56 -13.47 8.87 22.02
N GLN A 57 -13.93 8.28 20.93
CA GLN A 57 -15.33 8.37 20.50
C GLN A 57 -16.22 7.43 21.31
N MET A 58 -15.69 6.28 21.72
CA MET A 58 -16.42 5.17 22.33
C MET A 58 -16.52 5.21 23.86
N ARG A 59 -16.34 6.40 24.45
CA ARG A 59 -16.12 6.74 25.88
C ARG A 59 -16.90 5.97 26.96
N ASP A 60 -17.98 5.25 26.65
CA ASP A 60 -18.83 4.56 27.63
C ASP A 60 -18.74 3.02 27.66
N ARG A 61 -18.06 2.35 26.72
CA ARG A 61 -18.12 0.87 26.61
C ARG A 61 -17.11 0.06 27.45
N HIS A 62 -16.49 0.68 28.46
CA HIS A 62 -15.69 0.00 29.49
C HIS A 62 -14.48 -0.83 28.98
N THR A 63 -13.95 -0.56 27.79
CA THR A 63 -12.74 -1.24 27.31
C THR A 63 -11.52 -0.71 28.05
N GLN A 64 -10.84 -1.56 28.83
CA GLN A 64 -9.67 -1.19 29.59
C GLN A 64 -8.39 -1.21 28.74
N SER A 65 -7.40 -0.40 29.12
CA SER A 65 -6.09 -0.44 28.49
C SER A 65 -5.48 -1.83 28.70
N GLY A 66 -5.06 -2.46 27.62
CA GLY A 66 -4.57 -3.84 27.59
C GLY A 66 -5.59 -4.87 27.11
N GLU A 67 -6.88 -4.51 27.00
CA GLU A 67 -7.92 -5.43 26.53
C GLU A 67 -7.98 -5.51 24.99
N ARG A 68 -8.40 -6.69 24.52
CA ARG A 68 -8.75 -6.90 23.11
C ARG A 68 -10.16 -6.39 22.87
N PHE A 69 -10.35 -5.71 21.76
CA PHE A 69 -11.67 -5.33 21.27
C PHE A 69 -11.84 -5.78 19.83
N GLU A 70 -13.08 -6.12 19.49
CA GLU A 70 -13.52 -6.45 18.16
C GLU A 70 -14.01 -5.20 17.43
N PHE A 71 -13.70 -5.10 16.15
CA PHE A 71 -14.15 -4.00 15.32
C PHE A 71 -14.30 -4.42 13.87
N ILE A 72 -15.06 -3.63 13.13
CA ILE A 72 -15.11 -3.66 11.68
C ILE A 72 -14.84 -2.27 11.12
N VAL A 73 -14.46 -2.21 9.84
CA VAL A 73 -14.30 -0.93 9.14
C VAL A 73 -15.48 -0.69 8.20
N VAL A 74 -16.18 0.40 8.44
CA VAL A 74 -17.39 0.82 7.72
C VAL A 74 -17.11 2.02 6.82
N GLU A 75 -17.99 2.28 5.87
CA GLU A 75 -17.92 3.47 5.04
C GLU A 75 -18.13 4.74 5.87
N ASN A 76 -17.32 5.76 5.60
CA ASN A 76 -17.50 7.11 6.12
C ASN A 76 -17.11 8.10 5.03
N ASP A 77 -18.11 8.77 4.44
CA ASP A 77 -17.86 9.76 3.39
C ASP A 77 -17.27 11.08 3.95
N LEU A 78 -17.36 11.30 5.27
CA LEU A 78 -16.86 12.50 5.94
C LEU A 78 -15.38 12.41 6.33
N SER A 79 -14.80 11.20 6.38
CA SER A 79 -13.39 11.02 6.75
C SER A 79 -12.72 9.88 6.00
N GLN A 80 -11.51 10.15 5.50
CA GLN A 80 -10.63 9.12 4.92
C GLN A 80 -9.79 8.39 5.98
N LYS A 81 -9.77 8.87 7.23
CA LYS A 81 -8.97 8.26 8.29
C LYS A 81 -9.63 6.99 8.78
N VAL A 82 -8.88 5.89 8.81
CA VAL A 82 -9.39 4.58 9.25
C VAL A 82 -10.01 4.66 10.63
N GLY A 83 -9.41 5.38 11.59
CA GLY A 83 -9.94 5.49 12.95
C GLY A 83 -11.34 6.09 13.06
N ASP A 84 -11.72 6.94 12.10
CA ASP A 84 -13.06 7.53 12.04
C ASP A 84 -14.06 6.63 11.29
N LYS A 85 -13.59 5.49 10.76
CA LYS A 85 -14.34 4.45 10.04
C LYS A 85 -14.48 3.15 10.86
N ILE A 86 -13.83 3.06 12.02
CA ILE A 86 -13.90 1.87 12.87
C ILE A 86 -15.23 1.91 13.64
N GLU A 87 -15.92 0.77 13.70
CA GLU A 87 -17.18 0.61 14.44
C GLU A 87 -17.20 -0.74 15.17
N TYR A 88 -17.94 -0.81 16.29
CA TYR A 88 -18.21 -2.11 16.91
C TYR A 88 -19.16 -2.93 16.04
N PRO A 89 -18.97 -4.25 15.90
CA PRO A 89 -19.82 -5.08 15.03
C PRO A 89 -21.31 -4.98 15.37
N GLU A 90 -21.65 -4.90 16.66
CA GLU A 90 -23.02 -4.73 17.15
C GLU A 90 -23.66 -3.42 16.70
N VAL A 91 -22.92 -2.30 16.78
CA VAL A 91 -23.41 -0.98 16.39
C VAL A 91 -23.57 -0.89 14.88
N ALA A 92 -22.61 -1.43 14.14
CA ALA A 92 -22.70 -1.47 12.69
C ALA A 92 -23.92 -2.26 12.21
N ARG A 93 -24.22 -3.41 12.86
CA ARG A 93 -25.45 -4.18 12.62
C ARG A 93 -26.69 -3.37 12.92
N GLN A 94 -26.78 -2.79 14.11
CA GLN A 94 -27.96 -2.05 14.56
C GLN A 94 -28.28 -0.84 13.67
N LEU A 95 -27.25 -0.16 13.17
CA LEU A 95 -27.38 1.03 12.33
C LEU A 95 -27.35 0.71 10.83
N GLY A 96 -27.26 -0.56 10.43
CA GLY A 96 -27.18 -0.98 9.03
C GLY A 96 -26.00 -0.33 8.28
N LYS A 97 -24.86 -0.13 8.96
CA LYS A 97 -23.69 0.53 8.34
C LYS A 97 -23.07 -0.36 7.26
N LYS A 98 -22.72 0.25 6.14
CA LYS A 98 -22.06 -0.44 5.03
C LYS A 98 -20.57 -0.63 5.30
N ILE A 99 -20.03 -1.75 4.87
CA ILE A 99 -18.62 -2.08 4.99
C ILE A 99 -17.77 -1.27 3.99
N ASP A 100 -16.61 -0.78 4.43
CA ASP A 100 -15.61 -0.19 3.53
C ASP A 100 -14.86 -1.31 2.80
N ILE A 101 -15.39 -1.77 1.67
CA ILE A 101 -14.81 -2.85 0.85
C ILE A 101 -13.34 -2.53 0.47
N SER A 102 -13.04 -1.26 0.21
CA SER A 102 -11.69 -0.83 -0.17
C SER A 102 -10.68 -1.10 0.93
N TYR A 103 -11.07 -0.98 2.20
CA TYR A 103 -10.20 -1.30 3.33
C TYR A 103 -9.73 -2.76 3.32
N TYR A 104 -10.65 -3.71 3.07
CA TYR A 104 -10.33 -5.13 3.09
C TYR A 104 -9.51 -5.55 1.85
N LEU A 105 -9.85 -5.02 0.67
CA LEU A 105 -9.11 -5.30 -0.57
C LEU A 105 -7.73 -4.63 -0.59
N ASN A 106 -7.48 -3.59 0.19
CA ASN A 106 -6.14 -2.97 0.25
C ASN A 106 -5.05 -3.93 0.71
N SER A 107 -5.39 -4.99 1.45
CA SER A 107 -4.44 -6.01 1.91
C SER A 107 -3.82 -6.82 0.76
N VAL A 108 -4.54 -6.99 -0.35
CA VAL A 108 -4.08 -7.79 -1.49
C VAL A 108 -3.40 -6.97 -2.59
N VAL A 109 -3.31 -5.64 -2.43
CA VAL A 109 -2.76 -4.74 -3.46
C VAL A 109 -1.36 -5.14 -3.89
N SER A 110 -0.45 -5.36 -2.93
CA SER A 110 0.95 -5.66 -3.24
C SER A 110 1.08 -7.03 -3.92
N LEU A 111 0.30 -8.01 -3.48
CA LEU A 111 0.22 -9.33 -4.08
C LEU A 111 -0.29 -9.26 -5.53
N CYS A 112 -1.40 -8.56 -5.77
CA CYS A 112 -1.93 -8.38 -7.12
C CYS A 112 -0.94 -7.64 -8.03
N ALA A 113 -0.28 -6.60 -7.52
CA ALA A 113 0.70 -5.85 -8.28
C ALA A 113 1.89 -6.71 -8.70
N HIS A 114 2.35 -7.61 -7.83
CA HIS A 114 3.46 -8.53 -8.12
C HIS A 114 3.20 -9.46 -9.31
N PHE A 115 1.93 -9.74 -9.63
CA PHE A 115 1.58 -10.58 -10.77
C PHE A 115 1.55 -9.85 -12.11
N ILE A 116 1.42 -8.51 -12.11
CA ILE A 116 1.23 -7.71 -13.33
C ILE A 116 2.34 -6.70 -13.56
N ASN A 117 3.22 -6.47 -12.59
CA ASN A 117 4.31 -5.48 -12.68
C ASN A 117 5.25 -5.69 -13.87
N TYR A 118 5.34 -6.90 -14.43
CA TYR A 118 6.13 -7.17 -15.64
C TYR A 118 5.49 -6.69 -16.95
N GLU A 119 4.20 -6.33 -16.96
CA GLU A 119 3.54 -5.84 -18.18
C GLU A 119 4.11 -4.47 -18.59
N ASP A 120 4.33 -4.28 -19.90
CA ASP A 120 4.92 -3.06 -20.47
C ASP A 120 4.18 -1.78 -20.06
N ILE A 121 2.87 -1.87 -19.80
CA ILE A 121 2.03 -0.75 -19.36
C ILE A 121 2.43 -0.19 -17.98
N TYR A 122 3.19 -0.95 -17.18
CA TYR A 122 3.69 -0.54 -15.87
C TYR A 122 5.16 -0.15 -15.89
N GLN A 123 5.87 -0.38 -17.01
CA GLN A 123 7.23 0.09 -17.16
C GLN A 123 7.27 1.61 -17.05
N SER A 124 8.29 2.10 -16.36
CA SER A 124 8.44 3.53 -16.08
C SER A 124 8.91 4.29 -17.31
N SER A 125 8.55 5.57 -17.40
CA SER A 125 9.13 6.45 -18.41
C SER A 125 10.64 6.62 -18.17
N SER A 126 11.36 6.90 -19.25
CA SER A 126 12.80 7.21 -19.18
C SER A 126 13.10 8.36 -18.23
N GLU A 127 12.20 9.33 -18.09
CA GLU A 127 12.33 10.46 -17.17
C GLU A 127 12.31 10.02 -15.70
N ALA A 128 11.34 9.18 -15.30
CA ALA A 128 11.22 8.67 -13.94
C ALA A 128 12.41 7.77 -13.57
N MET A 129 12.89 6.98 -14.53
CA MET A 129 14.12 6.19 -14.37
C MET A 129 15.34 7.08 -14.14
N LEU A 130 15.52 8.12 -14.95
CA LEU A 130 16.64 9.06 -14.80
C LEU A 130 16.60 9.80 -13.46
N GLU A 131 15.42 10.23 -13.01
CA GLU A 131 15.27 10.88 -11.71
C GLU A 131 15.62 9.93 -10.54
N ALA A 132 15.19 8.68 -10.61
CA ALA A 132 15.51 7.67 -9.60
C ALA A 132 17.02 7.35 -9.55
N LEU A 133 17.67 7.26 -10.72
CA LEU A 133 19.12 7.04 -10.81
C LEU A 133 19.91 8.22 -10.24
N LYS A 134 19.51 9.46 -10.52
CA LYS A 134 20.12 10.65 -9.90
C LYS A 134 20.01 10.62 -8.38
N LYS A 135 18.82 10.33 -7.84
CA LYS A 135 18.59 10.19 -6.40
C LYS A 135 19.44 9.11 -5.75
N LEU A 136 19.65 7.97 -6.44
CA LEU A 136 20.52 6.91 -5.96
C LEU A 136 21.98 7.37 -5.87
N LYS A 137 22.47 8.03 -6.93
CA LYS A 137 23.84 8.58 -6.98
C LYS A 137 24.08 9.59 -5.85
N ASP A 138 23.13 10.50 -5.63
CA ASP A 138 23.20 11.50 -4.56
C ASP A 138 23.22 10.84 -3.17
N ALA A 139 22.44 9.78 -2.97
CA ALA A 139 22.40 9.04 -1.71
C ALA A 139 23.71 8.28 -1.43
N ASN A 140 24.38 7.75 -2.46
CA ASN A 140 25.68 7.09 -2.32
C ASN A 140 26.80 8.09 -1.97
N LYS A 141 26.81 9.27 -2.61
CA LYS A 141 27.76 10.36 -2.28
C LYS A 141 27.64 10.82 -0.83
N ALA A 142 26.43 10.91 -0.30
CA ALA A 142 26.19 11.33 1.09
C ALA A 142 26.74 10.35 2.14
N LYS A 143 26.85 9.05 1.80
CA LYS A 143 27.42 8.02 2.69
C LYS A 143 28.95 8.07 2.76
N HIS A 144 29.61 8.42 1.66
CA HIS A 144 31.07 8.47 1.58
C HIS A 144 31.66 9.69 2.32
N ASN A 145 30.93 10.80 2.36
CA ASN A 145 31.37 12.04 3.03
C ASN A 145 31.13 12.06 4.56
N GLY A 146 30.61 10.98 5.15
CA GLY A 146 30.30 10.86 6.58
C GLY A 146 31.46 10.38 7.46
N VAL A 147 32.61 10.02 6.90
CA VAL A 147 33.81 9.61 7.64
C VAL A 147 34.81 10.77 7.66
N SER A 148 34.56 11.77 8.49
CA SER A 148 35.61 12.70 8.92
C SER A 148 35.44 12.98 10.41
N GLY A 149 36.23 12.24 11.18
CA GLY A 149 36.39 12.39 12.62
C GLY A 149 37.86 12.21 12.96
N ASN A 150 38.58 13.34 12.86
CA ASN A 150 39.75 13.76 13.65
C ASN A 150 40.97 12.81 13.75
N ASP A 151 42.11 13.20 13.17
CA ASP A 151 43.22 13.76 13.96
C ASP A 151 44.49 14.07 13.13
N LYS A 152 45.06 15.24 13.46
CA LYS A 152 46.48 15.64 13.45
C LYS A 152 47.19 16.00 12.13
N ALA A 153 47.74 17.21 12.21
CA ALA A 153 48.71 17.80 11.30
C ALA A 153 50.03 17.03 11.29
N ASP A 154 50.60 16.85 10.10
CA ASP A 154 52.04 17.05 9.90
C ASP A 154 52.31 17.54 8.47
N ALA A 155 53.24 18.47 8.35
CA ALA A 155 53.58 19.15 7.10
C ALA A 155 54.74 18.43 6.40
N GLY A 156 54.55 18.03 5.14
CA GLY A 156 55.59 17.40 4.35
C GLY A 156 55.24 17.28 2.86
N VAL A 157 55.49 18.35 2.11
CA VAL A 157 56.08 18.43 0.74
C VAL A 157 55.83 17.28 -0.27
N MET A 158 55.12 17.65 -1.35
CA MET A 158 55.21 17.25 -2.79
C MET A 158 54.98 15.78 -3.18
N ASP A 159 53.93 15.53 -3.98
CA ASP A 159 54.06 15.41 -5.44
C ASP A 159 52.68 15.53 -6.11
N GLU A 160 52.61 16.35 -7.16
CA GLU A 160 51.50 16.40 -8.12
C GLU A 160 51.79 15.33 -9.17
N ASP A 161 51.00 14.25 -9.18
CA ASP A 161 50.64 13.42 -10.35
C ASP A 161 50.11 12.06 -9.87
N ASP A 162 48.79 11.99 -9.69
CA ASP A 162 47.96 10.81 -10.00
C ASP A 162 46.50 11.23 -9.82
N LEU A 163 46.01 12.04 -10.78
CA LEU A 163 44.57 12.21 -10.98
C LEU A 163 44.06 11.00 -11.74
N ASP A 164 44.00 9.85 -11.06
CA ASP A 164 43.07 8.80 -11.44
C ASP A 164 41.66 9.33 -11.11
N GLU A 165 41.09 10.09 -12.05
CA GLU A 165 39.63 10.19 -12.15
C GLU A 165 39.09 8.83 -12.57
N GLU A 166 39.19 7.84 -11.68
CA GLU A 166 38.33 6.68 -11.76
C GLU A 166 36.90 7.22 -11.67
N ASP A 167 36.16 7.07 -12.75
CA ASP A 167 34.75 7.42 -12.83
C ASP A 167 33.96 6.41 -11.96
N GLU A 168 34.14 6.49 -10.63
CA GLU A 168 33.50 5.69 -9.57
C GLU A 168 31.97 5.85 -9.55
N ASN A 169 31.41 6.57 -10.52
CA ASN A 169 30.02 6.90 -10.66
C ASN A 169 29.25 6.03 -11.66
N LYS A 170 29.86 4.95 -12.16
CA LYS A 170 29.14 4.00 -13.03
C LYS A 170 28.16 3.19 -12.17
N ILE A 171 26.87 3.46 -12.34
CA ILE A 171 25.79 2.73 -11.66
C ILE A 171 25.80 1.28 -12.14
N ASP A 172 25.77 0.34 -11.19
CA ASP A 172 25.74 -1.10 -11.46
C ASP A 172 24.46 -1.48 -12.23
N GLU A 173 24.58 -2.38 -13.19
CA GLU A 173 23.45 -2.83 -14.03
C GLU A 173 22.37 -3.51 -13.17
N ASP A 174 22.76 -4.23 -12.13
CA ASP A 174 21.82 -4.83 -11.17
C ASP A 174 21.05 -3.75 -10.37
N GLU A 175 21.69 -2.64 -10.02
CA GLU A 175 21.01 -1.50 -9.39
C GLU A 175 19.98 -0.84 -10.33
N VAL A 176 20.30 -0.75 -11.62
CA VAL A 176 19.37 -0.25 -12.64
C VAL A 176 18.14 -1.16 -12.76
N LEU A 177 18.33 -2.48 -12.77
CA LEU A 177 17.24 -3.46 -12.82
C LEU A 177 16.37 -3.40 -11.56
N LYS A 178 16.98 -3.32 -10.37
CA LYS A 178 16.24 -3.15 -9.10
C LYS A 178 15.40 -1.88 -9.07
N ILE A 179 15.90 -0.77 -9.59
CA ILE A 179 15.13 0.48 -9.72
C ILE A 179 13.95 0.29 -10.66
N ARG A 180 14.18 -0.33 -11.83
CA ARG A 180 13.13 -0.60 -12.82
C ARG A 180 12.00 -1.43 -12.21
N ASP A 181 12.33 -2.55 -11.56
CA ASP A 181 11.36 -3.45 -10.94
C ASP A 181 10.60 -2.74 -9.81
N ALA A 182 11.29 -1.97 -8.96
CA ALA A 182 10.66 -1.22 -7.89
C ALA A 182 9.67 -0.16 -8.40
N LEU A 183 10.00 0.51 -9.51
CA LEU A 183 9.11 1.49 -10.11
C LEU A 183 7.92 0.82 -10.80
N ALA A 184 8.14 -0.29 -11.50
CA ALA A 184 7.07 -1.07 -12.13
C ALA A 184 6.09 -1.62 -11.09
N GLN A 185 6.60 -2.14 -9.97
CA GLN A 185 5.79 -2.56 -8.83
C GLN A 185 4.94 -1.41 -8.27
N LYS A 186 5.53 -0.23 -8.06
CA LYS A 186 4.79 0.96 -7.59
C LYS A 186 3.71 1.40 -8.58
N SER A 187 3.98 1.33 -9.88
CA SER A 187 3.02 1.65 -10.95
C SER A 187 1.84 0.67 -10.93
N ALA A 188 2.14 -0.64 -10.83
CA ALA A 188 1.13 -1.69 -10.69
C ALA A 188 0.28 -1.53 -9.41
N GLU A 189 0.90 -1.27 -8.26
CA GLU A 189 0.17 -1.02 -7.01
C GLU A 189 -0.76 0.19 -7.10
N LYS A 190 -0.30 1.28 -7.75
CA LYS A 190 -1.11 2.46 -8.00
C LYS A 190 -2.33 2.12 -8.85
N TRP A 191 -2.13 1.32 -9.89
CA TRP A 191 -3.22 0.86 -10.76
C TRP A 191 -4.24 -0.02 -10.02
N VAL A 192 -3.77 -1.02 -9.25
CA VAL A 192 -4.66 -1.90 -8.46
C VAL A 192 -5.48 -1.09 -7.46
N ARG A 193 -4.86 -0.13 -6.76
CA ARG A 193 -5.59 0.79 -5.85
C ARG A 193 -6.63 1.63 -6.58
N GLY A 194 -6.32 2.08 -7.80
CA GLY A 194 -7.26 2.79 -8.67
C GLY A 194 -8.47 1.92 -9.01
N TYR A 195 -8.22 0.68 -9.45
CA TYR A 195 -9.27 -0.26 -9.80
C TYR A 195 -10.18 -0.61 -8.62
N ILE A 196 -9.61 -0.82 -7.42
CA ILE A 196 -10.40 -1.04 -6.20
C ILE A 196 -11.34 0.14 -5.91
N LYS A 197 -10.87 1.38 -6.08
CA LYS A 197 -11.71 2.58 -5.91
C LYS A 197 -12.83 2.65 -6.95
N GLU A 198 -12.56 2.26 -8.19
CA GLU A 198 -13.58 2.19 -9.25
C GLU A 198 -14.66 1.15 -8.91
N LEU A 199 -14.28 -0.03 -8.41
CA LEU A 199 -15.22 -1.04 -7.95
C LEU A 199 -16.09 -0.52 -6.81
N HIS A 200 -15.48 0.16 -5.83
CA HIS A 200 -16.19 0.75 -4.70
C HIS A 200 -17.22 1.80 -5.13
N THR A 201 -16.83 2.73 -6.01
CA THR A 201 -17.74 3.76 -6.52
C THR A 201 -18.83 3.19 -7.44
N GLY A 202 -18.51 2.17 -8.25
CA GLY A 202 -19.46 1.47 -9.11
C GLY A 202 -20.54 0.75 -8.31
N LEU A 203 -20.16 0.04 -7.23
CA LEU A 203 -21.11 -0.62 -6.34
C LEU A 203 -22.05 0.37 -5.64
N LYS A 204 -21.54 1.53 -5.21
CA LYS A 204 -22.36 2.61 -4.62
C LYS A 204 -23.45 3.09 -5.58
N LYS A 205 -23.11 3.32 -6.86
CA LYS A 205 -24.06 3.77 -7.88
C LYS A 205 -25.16 2.74 -8.15
N ASN A 206 -24.80 1.46 -8.28
CA ASN A 206 -25.77 0.40 -8.53
C ASN A 206 -26.77 0.23 -7.38
N HIS A 207 -26.30 0.34 -6.14
CA HIS A 207 -27.18 0.28 -4.97
C HIS A 207 -28.14 1.48 -4.89
N ALA A 208 -27.66 2.69 -5.22
CA ALA A 208 -28.52 3.87 -5.26
C ALA A 208 -29.67 3.70 -6.27
N ILE A 209 -29.39 3.13 -7.45
CA ILE A 209 -30.42 2.86 -8.47
C ILE A 209 -31.46 1.85 -7.97
N ILE A 210 -31.03 0.75 -7.34
CA ILE A 210 -31.95 -0.27 -6.81
C ILE A 210 -32.82 0.28 -5.69
N SER A 211 -32.29 1.16 -4.82
CA SER A 211 -33.05 1.74 -3.71
C SER A 211 -34.14 2.73 -4.14
N HIS A 212 -34.19 3.13 -5.41
CA HIS A 212 -35.16 4.08 -5.95
C HIS A 212 -36.23 3.43 -6.85
N LEU A 213 -36.21 2.10 -6.98
CA LEU A 213 -37.22 1.29 -7.67
C LEU A 213 -38.15 0.63 -6.64
#